data_AF-A0A2W2KPU8-F1
#
_entry.id   AF-A0A2W2KPU8-F1
#
_cell.length_a   1.000
_cell.length_b   1.000
_cell.length_c   1.000
_cell.angle_alpha   90.00
_cell.angle_beta   90.00
_cell.angle_gamma   90.00
#
_symmetry.space_group_name_H-M   'P 1'
#
loop_
_entity.id
_entity.type
_entity.pdbx_description
1 polymer ?
#
loop_
_entity_poly.entity_id
_entity_poly.type
_entity_poly.pdbx_seq_one_letter_code
_entity_poly.pdbx_strand_id
1 'polypeptide(L)'
;MNPVLDRVLEHAELLESDGPVSEELGRVSDEVAAVLRESGVIRMLQPRDFGGFESHPTDFLRTVHEIGRRNGAAGWVAGVVGVHPHELAQGDLRMQREIWGEDPDTWVASPYAPMGRARPVEGGYVFNGRWPFSSGTDHCRWVMIGGLIIDQEGNVTDRETIHFVLPRGDYEILHDSWDVIGLRGTGSKDILVKDAFVPEHRLIRTDPVTDGSAGPIAGRDAPLYSMPRNVIFSGAITTATIALAQGTLDAYVRWTRERSSRFGSASRDPFQLSVLAPAAADIDASLSHVLHDMDRAFDTVSSGRLLTLSERAGIRRNQVSASHRAAAAADEVFKVSGGSQLHAKNPMQRMWRDCQSALHHVQNYAGPLYQAYGMDFFGGEMPAAVKV
;
A
#
# COMPACT_ATOMS: atom_id res chain seq x y z
N MET A 1 6.75 2.07 22.44
CA MET A 1 7.47 1.06 21.62
C MET A 1 6.39 0.22 20.97
N ASN A 2 6.46 0.00 19.66
CA ASN A 2 5.42 -0.71 18.90
C ASN A 2 5.76 -2.22 18.90
N PRO A 3 5.03 -3.07 19.66
CA PRO A 3 5.38 -4.48 19.83
C PRO A 3 5.23 -5.31 18.54
N VAL A 4 4.52 -4.81 17.54
CA VAL A 4 4.46 -5.45 16.21
C VAL A 4 5.76 -5.20 15.46
N LEU A 5 6.27 -3.97 15.50
CA LEU A 5 7.57 -3.65 14.89
C LEU A 5 8.70 -4.42 15.57
N ASP A 6 8.70 -4.52 16.90
CA ASP A 6 9.72 -5.29 17.63
C ASP A 6 9.77 -6.75 17.16
N ARG A 7 8.60 -7.40 17.02
CA ARG A 7 8.48 -8.77 16.46
C ARG A 7 8.94 -8.87 15.01
N VAL A 8 8.65 -7.88 14.17
CA VAL A 8 9.19 -7.83 12.79
C VAL A 8 10.72 -7.81 12.80
N LEU A 9 11.31 -7.02 13.70
CA LEU A 9 12.76 -6.82 13.77
C LEU A 9 13.51 -8.04 14.29
N GLU A 10 12.86 -8.95 15.03
CA GLU A 10 13.42 -10.27 15.38
C GLU A 10 13.76 -11.10 14.13
N HIS A 11 13.11 -10.83 12.99
CA HIS A 11 13.32 -11.52 11.71
C HIS A 11 14.03 -10.65 10.66
N ALA A 12 14.74 -9.59 11.07
CA ALA A 12 15.39 -8.65 10.15
C ALA A 12 16.36 -9.32 9.15
N GLU A 13 17.15 -10.30 9.61
CA GLU A 13 18.10 -11.03 8.75
C GLU A 13 17.38 -11.85 7.67
N LEU A 14 16.29 -12.53 8.03
CA LEU A 14 15.47 -13.28 7.08
C LEU A 14 14.88 -12.34 6.02
N LEU A 15 14.26 -11.23 6.45
CA LEU A 15 13.70 -10.22 5.53
C LEU A 15 14.75 -9.74 4.52
N GLU A 16 15.94 -9.37 4.97
CA GLU A 16 17.02 -8.89 4.09
C GLU A 16 17.52 -9.97 3.11
N SER A 17 17.67 -11.21 3.58
CA SER A 17 18.21 -12.31 2.78
C SER A 17 17.22 -12.89 1.77
N ASP A 18 15.91 -12.78 2.02
CA ASP A 18 14.85 -13.38 1.21
C ASP A 18 14.54 -12.62 -0.10
N GLY A 19 14.93 -11.35 -0.21
CA GLY A 19 14.59 -10.52 -1.38
C GLY A 19 14.81 -11.18 -2.76
N PRO A 20 15.96 -11.83 -3.02
CA PRO A 20 16.18 -12.60 -4.25
C PRO A 20 15.26 -13.82 -4.42
N VAL A 21 14.94 -14.52 -3.33
CA VAL A 21 14.05 -15.69 -3.33
C VAL A 21 12.65 -15.26 -3.76
N SER A 22 12.11 -14.22 -3.12
CA SER A 22 10.82 -13.65 -3.49
C SER A 22 10.79 -13.14 -4.94
N GLU A 23 11.88 -12.52 -5.42
CA GLU A 23 12.00 -12.06 -6.82
C GLU A 23 11.97 -13.22 -7.84
N GLU A 24 12.62 -14.35 -7.51
CA GLU A 24 12.62 -15.56 -8.34
C GLU A 24 11.26 -16.27 -8.35
N LEU A 25 10.62 -16.38 -7.18
CA LEU A 25 9.30 -17.00 -7.04
C LEU A 25 8.17 -16.19 -7.69
N GLY A 26 8.38 -14.89 -7.94
CA GLY A 26 7.32 -13.98 -8.38
C GLY A 26 6.21 -13.83 -7.35
N ARG A 27 6.52 -14.03 -6.06
CA ARG A 27 5.66 -13.82 -4.89
C ARG A 27 6.52 -13.81 -3.63
N VAL A 28 5.99 -13.26 -2.54
CA VAL A 28 6.65 -13.31 -1.23
C VAL A 28 6.79 -14.78 -0.84
N SER A 29 7.96 -15.19 -0.34
CA SER A 29 8.17 -16.56 0.13
C SER A 29 7.20 -16.93 1.27
N ASP A 30 6.98 -18.22 1.46
CA ASP A 30 6.10 -18.69 2.56
C ASP A 30 6.69 -18.35 3.93
N GLU A 31 8.02 -18.34 4.06
CA GLU A 31 8.73 -17.97 5.30
C GLU A 31 8.52 -16.50 5.64
N VAL A 32 8.69 -15.59 4.68
CA VAL A 32 8.44 -14.16 4.94
C VAL A 32 6.95 -13.89 5.14
N ALA A 33 6.06 -14.56 4.40
CA ALA A 33 4.63 -14.44 4.64
C ALA A 33 4.22 -14.90 6.05
N ALA A 34 4.84 -15.96 6.57
CA ALA A 34 4.65 -16.39 7.96
C ALA A 34 5.12 -15.32 8.95
N VAL A 35 6.29 -14.71 8.74
CA VAL A 35 6.77 -13.59 9.57
C VAL A 35 5.79 -12.41 9.57
N LEU A 36 5.28 -11.99 8.41
CA LEU A 36 4.28 -10.92 8.34
C LEU A 36 2.98 -11.29 9.08
N ARG A 37 2.60 -12.56 9.08
CA ARG A 37 1.42 -13.06 9.80
C ARG A 37 1.63 -13.09 11.30
N GLU A 38 2.69 -13.75 11.76
CA GLU A 38 2.99 -13.99 13.17
C GLU A 38 3.37 -12.72 13.93
N SER A 39 4.06 -11.79 13.25
CA SER A 39 4.31 -10.44 13.79
C SER A 39 3.02 -9.66 14.02
N GLY A 40 1.95 -9.97 13.29
CA GLY A 40 0.67 -9.29 13.35
C GLY A 40 0.63 -7.96 12.60
N VAL A 41 1.58 -7.69 11.68
CA VAL A 41 1.60 -6.42 10.91
C VAL A 41 0.32 -6.23 10.09
N ILE A 42 -0.24 -7.31 9.54
CA ILE A 42 -1.49 -7.24 8.77
C ILE A 42 -2.70 -6.95 9.67
N ARG A 43 -2.63 -7.30 10.97
CA ARG A 43 -3.68 -7.06 11.95
C ARG A 43 -3.60 -5.69 12.63
N MET A 44 -2.61 -4.85 12.28
CA MET A 44 -2.42 -3.56 12.94
C MET A 44 -3.63 -2.65 12.83
N LEU A 45 -4.30 -2.62 11.67
CA LEU A 45 -5.48 -1.77 11.42
C LEU A 45 -6.81 -2.54 11.54
N GLN A 46 -6.75 -3.82 11.92
CA GLN A 46 -7.91 -4.69 12.09
C GLN A 46 -8.63 -4.40 13.42
N PRO A 47 -9.95 -4.59 13.49
CA PRO A 47 -10.72 -4.39 14.72
C PRO A 47 -10.35 -5.34 15.86
N ARG A 48 -10.43 -4.85 17.09
CA ARG A 48 -10.09 -5.64 18.30
C ARG A 48 -11.00 -6.85 18.50
N ASP A 49 -12.28 -6.73 18.15
CA ASP A 49 -13.26 -7.81 18.22
C ASP A 49 -12.96 -8.97 17.25
N PHE A 50 -12.08 -8.74 16.27
CA PHE A 50 -11.53 -9.76 15.36
C PHE A 50 -10.04 -10.03 15.59
N GLY A 51 -9.52 -9.76 16.80
CA GLY A 51 -8.12 -10.04 17.15
C GLY A 51 -7.11 -9.05 16.56
N GLY A 52 -7.56 -7.92 16.03
CA GLY A 52 -6.72 -6.83 15.57
C GLY A 52 -6.22 -5.90 16.69
N PHE A 53 -5.34 -4.98 16.33
CA PHE A 53 -4.68 -4.09 17.29
C PHE A 53 -5.29 -2.68 17.36
N GLU A 54 -6.06 -2.26 16.34
CA GLU A 54 -6.52 -0.86 16.18
C GLU A 54 -5.38 0.15 16.43
N SER A 55 -4.22 -0.12 15.83
CA SER A 55 -2.99 0.64 16.03
C SER A 55 -3.13 2.05 15.50
N HIS A 56 -2.34 2.95 16.06
CA HIS A 56 -2.20 4.28 15.50
C HIS A 56 -1.68 4.18 14.04
N PRO A 57 -2.24 4.95 13.07
CA PRO A 57 -1.82 4.83 11.67
C PRO A 57 -0.32 5.07 11.46
N THR A 58 0.30 5.99 12.21
CA THR A 58 1.75 6.24 12.09
C THR A 58 2.58 5.06 12.59
N ASP A 59 2.11 4.28 13.57
CA ASP A 59 2.79 3.06 14.01
C ASP A 59 2.77 2.01 12.90
N PHE A 60 1.63 1.84 12.21
CA PHE A 60 1.52 0.96 11.05
C PHE A 60 2.47 1.39 9.92
N LEU A 61 2.47 2.67 9.56
CA LEU A 61 3.36 3.20 8.52
C LEU A 61 4.84 3.01 8.88
N ARG A 62 5.24 3.22 10.14
CA ARG A 62 6.61 2.96 10.60
C ARG A 62 6.98 1.47 10.45
N THR A 63 6.07 0.55 10.78
CA THR A 63 6.30 -0.88 10.56
C THR A 63 6.48 -1.22 9.09
N VAL A 64 5.59 -0.72 8.22
CA VAL A 64 5.67 -0.90 6.77
C VAL A 64 7.01 -0.38 6.22
N HIS A 65 7.45 0.79 6.70
CA HIS A 65 8.73 1.38 6.32
C HIS A 65 9.92 0.48 6.69
N GLU A 66 9.94 -0.02 7.94
CA GLU A 66 11.03 -0.88 8.40
C GLU A 66 11.08 -2.23 7.67
N ILE A 67 9.93 -2.81 7.31
CA ILE A 67 9.90 -4.01 6.46
C ILE A 67 10.43 -3.68 5.07
N GLY A 68 9.87 -2.63 4.43
CA GLY A 68 10.14 -2.29 3.03
C GLY A 68 11.59 -1.93 2.74
N ARG A 69 12.28 -1.26 3.68
CA ARG A 69 13.70 -0.92 3.49
C ARG A 69 14.63 -2.14 3.53
N ARG A 70 14.15 -3.26 4.07
CA ARG A 70 14.87 -4.55 4.13
C ARG A 70 14.46 -5.49 3.00
N ASN A 71 13.16 -5.55 2.70
CA ASN A 71 12.57 -6.36 1.65
C ASN A 71 11.42 -5.59 0.98
N GLY A 72 11.67 -5.11 -0.23
CA GLY A 72 10.73 -4.27 -0.97
C GLY A 72 9.37 -4.93 -1.21
N ALA A 73 9.37 -6.19 -1.65
CA ALA A 73 8.16 -6.95 -1.89
C ALA A 73 7.36 -7.17 -0.59
N ALA A 74 8.02 -7.59 0.49
CA ALA A 74 7.36 -7.82 1.77
C ALA A 74 6.80 -6.53 2.37
N GLY A 75 7.52 -5.41 2.26
CA GLY A 75 7.03 -4.11 2.74
C GLY A 75 5.85 -3.60 1.93
N TRP A 76 5.87 -3.79 0.61
CA TRP A 76 4.73 -3.47 -0.25
C TRP A 76 3.51 -4.32 0.10
N VAL A 77 3.68 -5.63 0.27
CA VAL A 77 2.59 -6.53 0.68
C VAL A 77 2.08 -6.18 2.07
N ALA A 78 2.95 -5.88 3.04
CA ALA A 78 2.56 -5.44 4.37
C ALA A 78 1.75 -4.13 4.33
N GLY A 79 2.12 -3.18 3.48
CA GLY A 79 1.39 -1.92 3.30
C GLY A 79 0.03 -2.13 2.62
N VAL A 80 -0.02 -2.88 1.52
CA VAL A 80 -1.25 -3.10 0.74
C VAL A 80 -2.20 -4.04 1.47
N VAL A 81 -1.77 -5.25 1.82
CA VAL A 81 -2.63 -6.22 2.49
C VAL A 81 -2.99 -5.74 3.91
N GLY A 82 -2.06 -5.08 4.61
CA GLY A 82 -2.26 -4.58 5.98
C GLY A 82 -3.21 -3.39 6.10
N VAL A 83 -3.54 -2.71 4.99
CA VAL A 83 -4.53 -1.60 5.01
C VAL A 83 -5.94 -2.05 4.68
N HIS A 84 -6.13 -3.23 4.07
CA HIS A 84 -7.47 -3.73 3.76
C HIS A 84 -8.35 -3.93 5.00
N PRO A 85 -7.84 -4.38 6.17
CA PRO A 85 -8.65 -4.48 7.38
C PRO A 85 -9.28 -3.16 7.85
N HIS A 86 -8.63 -2.01 7.60
CA HIS A 86 -9.21 -0.70 7.93
C HIS A 86 -10.52 -0.43 7.18
N GLU A 87 -10.58 -0.79 5.90
CA GLU A 87 -11.77 -0.59 5.08
C GLU A 87 -12.83 -1.66 5.34
N LEU A 88 -12.42 -2.92 5.45
CA LEU A 88 -13.33 -4.04 5.76
C LEU A 88 -14.06 -3.83 7.10
N ALA A 89 -13.39 -3.21 8.08
CA ALA A 89 -13.97 -2.85 9.37
C ALA A 89 -15.20 -1.91 9.27
N GLN A 90 -15.31 -1.17 8.18
CA GLN A 90 -16.35 -0.19 7.89
C GLN A 90 -17.48 -0.77 7.00
N GLY A 91 -17.37 -2.05 6.60
CA GLY A 91 -18.43 -2.79 5.91
C GLY A 91 -19.37 -3.54 6.85
N ASP A 92 -20.28 -4.34 6.30
CA ASP A 92 -21.26 -5.12 7.08
C ASP A 92 -20.56 -6.12 8.04
N LEU A 93 -21.04 -6.18 9.28
CA LEU A 93 -20.48 -7.06 10.31
C LEU A 93 -20.55 -8.56 9.93
N ARG A 94 -21.52 -8.98 9.12
CA ARG A 94 -21.63 -10.36 8.62
C ARG A 94 -20.43 -10.72 7.73
N MET A 95 -20.07 -9.82 6.81
CA MET A 95 -18.88 -10.00 5.97
C MET A 95 -17.61 -10.07 6.84
N GLN A 96 -17.49 -9.19 7.83
CA GLN A 96 -16.33 -9.23 8.73
C GLN A 96 -16.22 -10.57 9.49
N ARG A 97 -17.35 -11.12 9.96
CA ARG A 97 -17.41 -12.44 10.60
C ARG A 97 -17.05 -13.58 9.65
N GLU A 98 -17.46 -13.51 8.39
CA GLU A 98 -17.09 -14.51 7.38
C GLU A 98 -15.59 -14.50 7.07
N ILE A 99 -14.94 -13.33 7.15
CA ILE A 99 -13.51 -13.19 6.87
C ILE A 99 -12.68 -13.59 8.09
N TRP A 100 -12.98 -13.06 9.28
CA TRP A 100 -12.10 -13.17 10.46
C TRP A 100 -12.68 -13.97 11.63
N GLY A 101 -13.92 -14.46 11.53
CA GLY A 101 -14.59 -15.15 12.65
C GLY A 101 -13.95 -16.48 13.02
N GLU A 102 -13.43 -17.22 12.04
CA GLU A 102 -12.73 -18.49 12.26
C GLU A 102 -11.22 -18.31 12.40
N ASP A 103 -10.63 -17.43 11.59
CA ASP A 103 -9.20 -17.16 11.57
C ASP A 103 -8.93 -15.65 11.47
N PRO A 104 -8.43 -15.00 12.55
CA PRO A 104 -8.13 -13.58 12.57
C PRO A 104 -6.98 -13.20 11.64
N ASP A 105 -6.15 -14.17 11.23
CA ASP A 105 -5.02 -13.97 10.31
C ASP A 105 -5.42 -14.17 8.83
N THR A 106 -6.72 -14.24 8.52
CA THR A 106 -7.22 -14.28 7.14
C THR A 106 -6.92 -12.99 6.39
N TRP A 107 -6.12 -13.11 5.31
CA TRP A 107 -5.74 -11.98 4.46
C TRP A 107 -6.68 -11.79 3.27
N VAL A 108 -6.89 -10.52 2.94
CA VAL A 108 -7.69 -10.07 1.79
C VAL A 108 -6.77 -9.35 0.82
N ALA A 109 -6.84 -9.64 -0.47
CA ALA A 109 -6.15 -8.91 -1.53
C ALA A 109 -7.06 -7.83 -2.13
N SER A 110 -6.52 -6.97 -2.99
CA SER A 110 -7.29 -6.02 -3.82
C SER A 110 -6.80 -6.13 -5.28
N PRO A 111 -7.29 -5.37 -6.29
CA PRO A 111 -7.27 -3.91 -6.29
C PRO A 111 -8.65 -3.22 -6.35
N TYR A 112 -8.67 -1.95 -5.98
CA TYR A 112 -9.87 -1.11 -5.94
C TYR A 112 -10.34 -0.54 -7.29
N ALA A 113 -9.60 -0.73 -8.37
CA ALA A 113 -9.97 -0.17 -9.67
C ALA A 113 -11.33 -0.73 -10.15
N PRO A 114 -12.28 0.10 -10.63
CA PRO A 114 -13.65 -0.30 -10.98
C PRO A 114 -13.74 -1.06 -12.32
N MET A 115 -13.01 -2.18 -12.43
CA MET A 115 -12.93 -2.99 -13.64
C MET A 115 -14.03 -4.04 -13.73
N GLY A 116 -14.73 -4.33 -12.63
CA GLY A 116 -15.84 -5.28 -12.61
C GLY A 116 -17.16 -4.72 -13.08
N ARG A 117 -18.04 -5.61 -13.51
CA ARG A 117 -19.42 -5.34 -13.87
C ARG A 117 -20.34 -6.22 -13.03
N ALA A 118 -21.19 -5.56 -12.24
CA ALA A 118 -22.11 -6.19 -11.32
C ALA A 118 -23.53 -6.06 -11.85
N ARG A 119 -24.12 -7.18 -12.29
CA ARG A 119 -25.51 -7.22 -12.74
C ARG A 119 -26.41 -7.58 -11.55
N PRO A 120 -27.39 -6.73 -11.18
CA PRO A 120 -28.31 -7.02 -10.10
C PRO A 120 -29.08 -8.33 -10.35
N VAL A 121 -29.21 -9.12 -9.29
CA VAL A 121 -30.07 -10.31 -9.20
C VAL A 121 -30.76 -10.32 -7.84
N GLU A 122 -31.67 -11.26 -7.61
CA GLU A 122 -32.29 -11.40 -6.29
C GLU A 122 -31.24 -11.67 -5.20
N GLY A 123 -31.21 -10.82 -4.16
CA GLY A 123 -30.31 -10.96 -3.01
C GLY A 123 -28.86 -10.51 -3.23
N GLY A 124 -28.50 -9.98 -4.40
CA GLY A 124 -27.14 -9.53 -4.67
C GLY A 124 -26.85 -9.28 -6.14
N TYR A 125 -25.66 -9.69 -6.57
CA TYR A 125 -25.12 -9.40 -7.90
C TYR A 125 -24.47 -10.62 -8.52
N VAL A 126 -24.59 -10.77 -9.84
CA VAL A 126 -23.66 -11.59 -10.61
C VAL A 126 -22.52 -10.69 -11.05
N PHE A 127 -21.30 -11.04 -10.65
CA PHE A 127 -20.11 -10.21 -10.80
C PHE A 127 -19.10 -10.84 -11.75
N ASN A 128 -18.59 -10.02 -12.66
CA ASN A 128 -17.63 -10.43 -13.68
C ASN A 128 -16.54 -9.37 -13.83
N GLY A 129 -15.31 -9.79 -14.11
CA GLY A 129 -14.24 -8.87 -14.45
C GLY A 129 -12.85 -9.48 -14.38
N ARG A 130 -11.85 -8.68 -14.77
CA ARG A 130 -10.43 -8.99 -14.62
C ARG A 130 -9.73 -7.78 -14.02
N TRP A 131 -8.95 -7.99 -12.98
CA TRP A 131 -8.23 -6.94 -12.27
C TRP A 131 -6.74 -7.27 -12.24
N PRO A 132 -5.88 -6.43 -12.82
CA PRO A 132 -4.43 -6.56 -12.69
C PRO A 132 -3.93 -5.98 -11.36
N PHE A 133 -2.69 -6.25 -10.98
CA PHE A 133 -2.02 -5.65 -9.81
C PHE A 133 -2.54 -6.13 -8.43
N SER A 134 -2.94 -7.41 -8.29
CA SER A 134 -3.41 -7.95 -7.01
C SER A 134 -2.26 -8.33 -6.07
N SER A 135 -1.67 -7.34 -5.40
CA SER A 135 -0.46 -7.55 -4.58
C SER A 135 -0.68 -8.53 -3.42
N GLY A 136 0.22 -9.51 -3.27
CA GLY A 136 0.16 -10.52 -2.21
C GLY A 136 -0.91 -11.60 -2.40
N THR A 137 -1.57 -11.65 -3.56
CA THR A 137 -2.79 -12.46 -3.77
C THR A 137 -2.62 -13.97 -3.57
N ASP A 138 -1.41 -14.51 -3.78
CA ASP A 138 -1.14 -15.94 -3.52
C ASP A 138 -1.32 -16.30 -2.03
N HIS A 139 -1.16 -15.32 -1.13
CA HIS A 139 -1.27 -15.49 0.33
C HIS A 139 -2.65 -15.12 0.87
N CYS A 140 -3.55 -14.62 0.03
CA CYS A 140 -4.88 -14.15 0.44
C CYS A 140 -5.96 -15.22 0.22
N ARG A 141 -6.94 -15.25 1.14
CA ARG A 141 -8.13 -16.13 1.04
C ARG A 141 -9.37 -15.39 0.54
N TRP A 142 -9.30 -14.08 0.47
CA TRP A 142 -10.36 -13.21 -0.05
C TRP A 142 -9.78 -12.13 -0.95
N VAL A 143 -10.63 -11.49 -1.74
CA VAL A 143 -10.32 -10.26 -2.49
C VAL A 143 -11.39 -9.21 -2.24
N MET A 144 -10.99 -7.95 -2.22
CA MET A 144 -11.85 -6.77 -2.21
C MET A 144 -11.54 -5.95 -3.47
N ILE A 145 -12.47 -5.97 -4.42
CA ILE A 145 -12.22 -5.51 -5.80
C ILE A 145 -13.30 -4.55 -6.30
N GLY A 146 -12.88 -3.54 -7.06
CA GLY A 146 -13.77 -2.47 -7.53
C GLY A 146 -14.65 -2.87 -8.70
N GLY A 147 -15.92 -2.50 -8.66
CA GLY A 147 -16.88 -2.72 -9.72
C GLY A 147 -17.86 -1.57 -9.91
N LEU A 148 -18.60 -1.62 -11.02
CA LEU A 148 -19.72 -0.75 -11.35
C LEU A 148 -20.99 -1.58 -11.55
N ILE A 149 -22.14 -1.03 -11.16
CA ILE A 149 -23.44 -1.66 -11.41
C ILE A 149 -23.82 -1.46 -12.89
N ILE A 150 -24.35 -2.53 -13.50
CA ILE A 150 -24.87 -2.51 -14.87
C ILE A 150 -26.34 -2.94 -14.95
N ASP A 151 -27.05 -2.50 -15.99
CA ASP A 151 -28.38 -3.00 -16.35
C ASP A 151 -28.31 -4.38 -17.05
N GLN A 152 -29.46 -4.89 -17.50
CA GLN A 152 -29.55 -6.17 -18.20
C GLN A 152 -28.88 -6.13 -19.59
N GLU A 153 -28.80 -4.94 -20.17
CA GLU A 153 -28.18 -4.63 -21.46
C GLU A 153 -26.66 -4.42 -21.34
N GLY A 154 -26.12 -4.39 -20.12
CA GLY A 154 -24.69 -4.22 -19.83
C GLY A 154 -24.22 -2.77 -19.73
N ASN A 155 -25.12 -1.79 -19.74
CA ASN A 155 -24.79 -0.38 -19.57
C ASN A 155 -24.58 -0.04 -18.09
N VAL A 156 -23.61 0.81 -17.81
CA VAL A 156 -23.37 1.31 -16.45
C VAL A 156 -24.53 2.20 -16.01
N THR A 157 -25.22 1.81 -14.94
CA THR A 157 -26.39 2.53 -14.40
C THR A 157 -26.00 3.53 -13.31
N ASP A 158 -24.91 3.24 -12.60
CA ASP A 158 -24.34 4.08 -11.54
C ASP A 158 -22.82 4.17 -11.71
N ARG A 159 -22.28 5.39 -11.61
CA ARG A 159 -20.85 5.66 -11.70
C ARG A 159 -20.16 5.60 -10.33
N GLU A 160 -20.92 5.43 -9.25
CA GLU A 160 -20.37 5.09 -7.94
C GLU A 160 -19.53 3.81 -8.08
N THR A 161 -18.30 3.87 -7.57
CA THR A 161 -17.49 2.66 -7.43
C THR A 161 -17.98 1.91 -6.20
N ILE A 162 -18.14 0.61 -6.34
CA ILE A 162 -18.46 -0.28 -5.22
C ILE A 162 -17.34 -1.29 -5.09
N HIS A 163 -16.91 -1.58 -3.86
CA HIS A 163 -15.98 -2.68 -3.62
C HIS A 163 -16.76 -3.94 -3.29
N PHE A 164 -16.52 -4.99 -4.05
CA PHE A 164 -17.11 -6.31 -3.89
C PHE A 164 -16.08 -7.21 -3.20
N VAL A 165 -16.52 -7.96 -2.19
CA VAL A 165 -15.66 -8.84 -1.41
C VAL A 165 -15.99 -10.31 -1.72
N LEU A 166 -15.01 -11.06 -2.20
CA LEU A 166 -15.20 -12.43 -2.69
C LEU A 166 -14.19 -13.40 -2.04
N PRO A 167 -14.62 -14.61 -1.65
CA PRO A 167 -13.72 -15.65 -1.16
C PRO A 167 -12.92 -16.28 -2.30
N ARG A 168 -11.85 -16.99 -1.95
CA ARG A 168 -10.92 -17.61 -2.90
C ARG A 168 -11.59 -18.53 -3.93
N GLY A 169 -12.67 -19.20 -3.56
CA GLY A 169 -13.39 -20.11 -4.45
C GLY A 169 -14.08 -19.42 -5.63
N ASP A 170 -14.31 -18.11 -5.54
CA ASP A 170 -15.09 -17.34 -6.52
C ASP A 170 -14.22 -16.58 -7.52
N TYR A 171 -12.90 -16.77 -7.49
CA TYR A 171 -11.97 -16.13 -8.43
C TYR A 171 -10.74 -16.98 -8.76
N GLU A 172 -10.15 -16.71 -9.93
CA GLU A 172 -8.92 -17.33 -10.41
C GLU A 172 -7.76 -16.34 -10.34
N ILE A 173 -6.58 -16.80 -9.88
CA ILE A 173 -5.32 -16.07 -10.09
C ILE A 173 -4.74 -16.49 -11.44
N LEU A 174 -4.42 -15.52 -12.29
CA LEU A 174 -3.68 -15.78 -13.52
C LEU A 174 -2.17 -15.75 -13.23
N HIS A 175 -1.57 -16.92 -13.00
CA HIS A 175 -0.20 -17.03 -12.47
C HIS A 175 0.88 -16.37 -13.33
N ASP A 176 0.70 -16.33 -14.66
CA ASP A 176 1.70 -15.80 -15.62
C ASP A 176 1.55 -14.29 -15.91
N SER A 177 0.68 -13.60 -15.19
CA SER A 177 0.35 -12.18 -15.45
C SER A 177 1.32 -11.17 -14.83
N TRP A 178 2.30 -11.62 -14.03
CA TRP A 178 3.19 -10.73 -13.27
C TRP A 178 4.68 -10.91 -13.62
N ASP A 179 5.03 -10.66 -14.87
CA ASP A 179 6.43 -10.57 -15.31
C ASP A 179 6.82 -9.09 -15.50
N VAL A 180 7.42 -8.50 -14.47
CA VAL A 180 7.70 -7.06 -14.37
C VAL A 180 9.16 -6.77 -14.01
N ILE A 181 9.60 -5.54 -14.20
CA ILE A 181 10.99 -5.14 -13.95
C ILE A 181 11.32 -4.87 -12.48
N GLY A 182 10.34 -4.65 -11.62
CA GLY A 182 10.53 -4.37 -10.19
C GLY A 182 9.24 -4.65 -9.43
N LEU A 183 9.35 -4.79 -8.11
CA LEU A 183 8.31 -5.37 -7.25
C LEU A 183 7.89 -6.77 -7.71
N ARG A 184 8.80 -7.54 -8.31
CA ARG A 184 8.51 -8.90 -8.82
C ARG A 184 7.97 -9.80 -7.71
N GLY A 185 8.61 -9.75 -6.55
CA GLY A 185 8.22 -10.55 -5.39
C GLY A 185 6.89 -10.18 -4.76
N THR A 186 6.20 -9.10 -5.16
CA THR A 186 4.86 -8.83 -4.62
C THR A 186 3.83 -9.82 -5.14
N GLY A 187 4.11 -10.48 -6.27
CA GLY A 187 3.17 -11.38 -6.93
C GLY A 187 1.84 -10.69 -7.23
N SER A 188 1.89 -9.46 -7.76
CA SER A 188 0.70 -8.64 -8.04
C SER A 188 -0.08 -9.10 -9.27
N LYS A 189 -0.35 -10.40 -9.33
CA LYS A 189 -0.99 -11.11 -10.43
C LYS A 189 -2.43 -10.63 -10.65
N ASP A 190 -2.94 -10.92 -11.83
CA ASP A 190 -4.32 -10.65 -12.20
C ASP A 190 -5.29 -11.60 -11.50
N ILE A 191 -6.45 -11.07 -11.13
CA ILE A 191 -7.62 -11.81 -10.66
C ILE A 191 -8.67 -11.83 -11.75
N LEU A 192 -9.27 -12.99 -11.98
CA LEU A 192 -10.37 -13.19 -12.92
C LEU A 192 -11.60 -13.72 -12.17
N VAL A 193 -12.71 -13.00 -12.28
CA VAL A 193 -14.01 -13.39 -11.74
C VAL A 193 -14.96 -13.66 -12.89
N LYS A 194 -15.60 -14.83 -12.89
CA LYS A 194 -16.59 -15.26 -13.89
C LYS A 194 -17.86 -15.70 -13.20
N ASP A 195 -18.94 -14.97 -13.46
CA ASP A 195 -20.30 -15.26 -13.01
C ASP A 195 -20.44 -15.57 -11.51
N ALA A 196 -19.63 -14.91 -10.68
CA ALA A 196 -19.68 -15.10 -9.24
C ALA A 196 -20.91 -14.40 -8.63
N PHE A 197 -21.65 -15.09 -7.76
CA PHE A 197 -22.70 -14.44 -6.98
C PHE A 197 -22.10 -13.73 -5.77
N VAL A 198 -22.38 -12.43 -5.63
CA VAL A 198 -21.96 -11.62 -4.49
C VAL A 198 -23.20 -11.08 -3.75
N PRO A 199 -23.46 -11.51 -2.50
CA PRO A 199 -24.58 -11.02 -1.73
C PRO A 199 -24.40 -9.57 -1.29
N GLU A 200 -25.49 -8.84 -1.07
CA GLU A 200 -25.47 -7.40 -0.73
C GLU A 200 -24.58 -7.06 0.48
N HIS A 201 -24.49 -7.96 1.47
CA HIS A 201 -23.68 -7.71 2.68
C HIS A 201 -22.17 -7.80 2.45
N ARG A 202 -21.71 -8.23 1.27
CA ARG A 202 -20.29 -8.25 0.88
C ARG A 202 -19.89 -7.08 0.00
N LEU A 203 -20.66 -6.00 0.04
CA LEU A 203 -20.38 -4.76 -0.68
C LEU A 203 -19.94 -3.69 0.31
N ILE A 204 -19.01 -2.83 -0.14
CA ILE A 204 -18.65 -1.59 0.54
C ILE A 204 -18.86 -0.44 -0.45
N ARG A 205 -19.75 0.50 -0.07
CA ARG A 205 -19.97 1.74 -0.83
C ARG A 205 -18.81 2.69 -0.57
N THR A 206 -18.19 3.23 -1.61
CA THR A 206 -16.92 3.96 -1.43
C THR A 206 -17.06 5.35 -0.87
N ASP A 207 -18.20 6.03 -1.08
CA ASP A 207 -18.33 7.44 -0.70
C ASP A 207 -18.23 7.64 0.83
N PRO A 208 -18.96 6.89 1.67
CA PRO A 208 -18.84 7.00 3.14
C PRO A 208 -17.45 6.62 3.67
N VAL A 209 -16.74 5.66 3.05
CA VAL A 209 -15.37 5.29 3.47
C VAL A 209 -14.37 6.35 3.00
N THR A 210 -14.67 7.06 1.92
CA THR A 210 -13.83 8.12 1.36
C THR A 210 -13.89 9.39 2.20
N ASP A 211 -15.04 9.76 2.74
CA ASP A 211 -15.17 10.96 3.58
C ASP A 211 -14.91 10.69 5.08
N GLY A 212 -14.83 9.42 5.49
CA GLY A 212 -14.56 8.98 6.86
C GLY A 212 -15.82 8.79 7.71
N SER A 213 -17.02 8.84 7.12
CA SER A 213 -18.28 8.64 7.84
C SER A 213 -18.68 7.16 8.03
N ALA A 214 -18.09 6.23 7.27
CA ALA A 214 -18.51 4.83 7.27
C ALA A 214 -18.27 4.09 8.60
N GLY A 215 -17.14 4.33 9.29
CA GLY A 215 -16.85 3.70 10.58
C GLY A 215 -17.96 3.93 11.62
N PRO A 216 -18.30 5.19 11.94
CA PRO A 216 -19.42 5.50 12.83
C PRO A 216 -20.75 4.89 12.39
N ILE A 217 -21.05 4.88 11.09
CA ILE A 217 -22.26 4.24 10.54
C ILE A 217 -22.26 2.73 10.81
N ALA A 218 -21.09 2.08 10.72
CA ALA A 218 -20.89 0.66 10.98
C ALA A 218 -20.77 0.34 12.49
N GLY A 219 -20.92 1.31 13.39
CA GLY A 219 -20.81 1.12 14.83
C GLY A 219 -19.36 0.93 15.31
N ARG A 220 -18.39 1.50 14.60
CA ARG A 220 -16.97 1.49 14.98
C ARG A 220 -16.63 2.77 15.75
N ASP A 221 -16.35 2.63 17.05
CA ASP A 221 -16.06 3.76 17.95
C ASP A 221 -14.60 4.25 17.88
N ALA A 222 -13.66 3.40 17.44
CA ALA A 222 -12.26 3.78 17.38
C ALA A 222 -12.03 4.85 16.30
N PRO A 223 -11.37 5.98 16.60
CA PRO A 223 -11.13 7.07 15.65
C PRO A 223 -10.43 6.63 14.35
N LEU A 224 -9.65 5.54 14.43
CA LEU A 224 -9.04 4.88 13.28
C LEU A 224 -10.04 4.67 12.13
N TYR A 225 -11.28 4.26 12.42
CA TYR A 225 -12.28 3.95 11.40
C TYR A 225 -13.03 5.17 10.87
N SER A 226 -12.70 6.36 11.37
CA SER A 226 -13.11 7.64 10.80
C SER A 226 -12.02 8.26 9.92
N MET A 227 -10.86 7.60 9.79
CA MET A 227 -9.81 8.02 8.86
C MET A 227 -10.28 7.81 7.41
N PRO A 228 -10.19 8.85 6.55
CA PRO A 228 -10.51 8.70 5.13
C PRO A 228 -9.68 7.60 4.47
N ARG A 229 -10.35 6.68 3.76
CA ARG A 229 -9.68 5.57 3.05
C ARG A 229 -8.55 6.04 2.15
N ASN A 230 -8.78 7.10 1.37
CA ASN A 230 -7.78 7.61 0.42
C ASN A 230 -6.54 8.19 1.13
N VAL A 231 -6.68 8.67 2.38
CA VAL A 231 -5.55 9.14 3.19
C VAL A 231 -4.71 7.96 3.67
N ILE A 232 -5.33 6.93 4.25
CA ILE A 232 -4.60 5.79 4.84
C ILE A 232 -4.05 4.82 3.78
N PHE A 233 -4.85 4.45 2.77
CA PHE A 233 -4.43 3.58 1.67
C PHE A 233 -3.23 4.18 0.93
N SER A 234 -3.31 5.45 0.59
CA SER A 234 -2.23 6.13 -0.11
C SER A 234 -1.02 6.37 0.78
N GLY A 235 -1.24 6.61 2.08
CA GLY A 235 -0.16 6.66 3.07
C GLY A 235 0.66 5.37 3.06
N ALA A 236 -0.01 4.20 3.05
CA ALA A 236 0.67 2.91 2.99
C ALA A 236 1.51 2.73 1.71
N ILE A 237 0.95 3.07 0.54
CA ILE A 237 1.66 3.02 -0.75
C ILE A 237 2.86 3.97 -0.78
N THR A 238 2.66 5.22 -0.35
CA THR A 238 3.72 6.22 -0.31
C THR A 238 4.82 5.81 0.66
N THR A 239 4.47 5.32 1.85
CA THR A 239 5.46 4.86 2.83
C THR A 239 6.24 3.65 2.34
N ALA A 240 5.60 2.66 1.68
CA ALA A 240 6.31 1.55 1.04
C ALA A 240 7.26 2.05 -0.06
N THR A 241 6.86 3.07 -0.82
CA THR A 241 7.73 3.70 -1.84
C THR A 241 8.95 4.37 -1.22
N ILE A 242 8.76 5.11 -0.12
CA ILE A 242 9.85 5.75 0.63
C ILE A 242 10.78 4.69 1.25
N ALA A 243 10.22 3.57 1.72
CA ALA A 243 11.00 2.46 2.25
C ALA A 243 11.96 1.86 1.20
N LEU A 244 11.51 1.73 -0.05
CA LEU A 244 12.35 1.28 -1.17
C LEU A 244 13.49 2.26 -1.48
N ALA A 245 13.20 3.57 -1.39
CA ALA A 245 14.22 4.61 -1.51
C ALA A 245 15.25 4.50 -0.37
N GLN A 246 14.79 4.33 0.87
CA GLN A 246 15.66 4.08 2.02
C GLN A 246 16.49 2.80 1.85
N GLY A 247 15.90 1.71 1.37
CA GLY A 247 16.62 0.46 1.10
C GLY A 247 17.71 0.60 0.03
N THR A 248 17.48 1.47 -0.97
CA THR A 248 18.48 1.83 -1.97
C THR A 248 19.65 2.58 -1.33
N LEU A 249 19.36 3.58 -0.49
CA LEU A 249 20.34 4.34 0.27
C LEU A 249 21.14 3.45 1.24
N ASP A 250 20.48 2.53 1.95
CA ASP A 250 21.11 1.61 2.89
C ASP A 250 22.08 0.67 2.17
N ALA A 251 21.69 0.13 1.01
CA ALA A 251 22.56 -0.66 0.16
C ALA A 251 23.76 0.17 -0.34
N TYR A 252 23.54 1.44 -0.68
CA TYR A 252 24.60 2.36 -1.09
C TYR A 252 25.60 2.63 0.03
N VAL A 253 25.14 2.88 1.25
CA VAL A 253 26.00 3.08 2.42
C VAL A 253 26.82 1.83 2.72
N ARG A 254 26.19 0.64 2.71
CA ARG A 254 26.90 -0.64 2.93
C ARG A 254 28.02 -0.84 1.92
N TRP A 255 27.70 -0.72 0.63
CA TRP A 255 28.68 -0.88 -0.44
C TRP A 255 29.80 0.18 -0.40
N THR A 256 29.47 1.43 -0.11
CA THR A 256 30.44 2.54 -0.06
C THR A 256 31.45 2.36 1.08
N ARG A 257 31.05 1.75 2.20
CA ARG A 257 31.94 1.45 3.33
C ARG A 257 33.02 0.43 2.98
N GLU A 258 32.69 -0.57 2.17
CA GLU A 258 33.59 -1.67 1.80
C GLU A 258 34.43 -1.32 0.55
N ARG A 259 33.99 -0.35 -0.25
CA ARG A 259 34.66 0.00 -1.50
C ARG A 259 35.93 0.81 -1.30
N SER A 260 37.03 0.29 -1.82
CA SER A 260 38.24 1.05 -2.11
C SER A 260 38.23 1.55 -3.55
N SER A 261 38.65 2.79 -3.76
CA SER A 261 38.84 3.41 -5.07
C SER A 261 40.32 3.75 -5.30
N ARG A 262 40.65 4.20 -6.52
CA ARG A 262 42.00 4.68 -6.84
C ARG A 262 42.44 5.87 -5.95
N PHE A 263 41.48 6.59 -5.38
CA PHE A 263 41.71 7.77 -4.53
C PHE A 263 41.61 7.45 -3.03
N GLY A 264 41.52 6.17 -2.66
CA GLY A 264 41.38 5.72 -1.27
C GLY A 264 39.98 5.18 -0.98
N SER A 265 39.56 5.21 0.29
CA SER A 265 38.25 4.70 0.70
C SER A 265 37.11 5.50 0.05
N ALA A 266 36.14 4.84 -0.60
CA ALA A 266 34.99 5.51 -1.21
C ALA A 266 34.13 6.24 -0.15
N SER A 267 34.10 5.74 1.09
CA SER A 267 33.47 6.40 2.24
C SER A 267 34.15 7.71 2.68
N ARG A 268 35.28 8.08 2.09
CA ARG A 268 35.98 9.37 2.30
C ARG A 268 36.03 10.21 1.03
N ASP A 269 35.46 9.73 -0.07
CA ASP A 269 35.44 10.45 -1.34
C ASP A 269 34.47 11.65 -1.24
N PRO A 270 34.94 12.90 -1.40
CA PRO A 270 34.09 14.09 -1.33
C PRO A 270 32.91 14.04 -2.29
N PHE A 271 33.07 13.42 -3.46
CA PHE A 271 31.98 13.30 -4.44
C PHE A 271 30.87 12.39 -3.91
N GLN A 272 31.21 11.21 -3.42
CA GLN A 272 30.24 10.27 -2.83
C GLN A 272 29.53 10.88 -1.61
N LEU A 273 30.30 11.56 -0.73
CA LEU A 273 29.74 12.23 0.45
C LEU A 273 28.79 13.38 0.08
N SER A 274 29.08 14.13 -0.98
CA SER A 274 28.23 15.24 -1.45
C SER A 274 26.88 14.79 -2.02
N VAL A 275 26.77 13.55 -2.49
CA VAL A 275 25.51 12.95 -2.97
C VAL A 275 24.76 12.28 -1.82
N LEU A 276 25.49 11.64 -0.90
CA LEU A 276 24.92 10.96 0.25
C LEU A 276 24.08 11.88 1.14
N ALA A 277 24.62 13.06 1.51
CA ALA A 277 23.98 13.91 2.51
C ALA A 277 22.61 14.47 2.06
N PRO A 278 22.46 15.07 0.86
CA PRO A 278 21.16 15.52 0.38
C PRO A 278 20.16 14.37 0.20
N ALA A 279 20.60 13.22 -0.33
CA ALA A 279 19.71 12.09 -0.53
C ALA A 279 19.16 11.53 0.79
N ALA A 280 20.01 11.43 1.82
CA ALA A 280 19.59 11.04 3.16
C ALA A 280 18.59 12.04 3.76
N ALA A 281 18.84 13.34 3.60
CA ALA A 281 17.93 14.39 4.08
C ALA A 281 16.57 14.35 3.39
N ASP A 282 16.53 14.14 2.06
CA ASP A 282 15.31 14.11 1.27
C ASP A 282 14.45 12.87 1.56
N ILE A 283 15.06 11.71 1.78
CA ILE A 283 14.34 10.48 2.17
C ILE A 283 13.77 10.63 3.58
N ASP A 284 14.56 11.11 4.54
CA ASP A 284 14.11 11.35 5.92
C ASP A 284 12.97 12.39 5.99
N ALA A 285 13.12 13.50 5.27
CA ALA A 285 12.10 14.53 5.16
C ALA A 285 10.79 13.97 4.57
N SER A 286 10.89 13.06 3.60
CA SER A 286 9.71 12.45 2.97
C SER A 286 8.93 11.55 3.94
N LEU A 287 9.63 10.72 4.72
CA LEU A 287 8.96 9.90 5.74
C LEU A 287 8.34 10.78 6.83
N SER A 288 9.11 11.73 7.36
CA SER A 288 8.65 12.65 8.41
C SER A 288 7.41 13.44 7.98
N HIS A 289 7.36 13.88 6.72
CA HIS A 289 6.22 14.60 6.16
C HIS A 289 4.94 13.76 6.15
N VAL A 290 5.02 12.52 5.65
CA VAL A 290 3.86 11.62 5.59
C VAL A 290 3.36 11.24 6.99
N LEU A 291 4.28 10.97 7.91
CA LEU A 291 3.92 10.62 9.29
C LEU A 291 3.28 11.80 10.01
N HIS A 292 3.80 13.02 9.84
CA HIS A 292 3.23 14.23 10.43
C HIS A 292 1.79 14.50 9.97
N ASP A 293 1.54 14.40 8.67
CA ASP A 293 0.19 14.60 8.11
C ASP A 293 -0.78 13.54 8.61
N MET A 294 -0.33 12.29 8.71
CA MET A 294 -1.13 11.18 9.21
C MET A 294 -1.50 11.36 10.69
N ASP A 295 -0.55 11.80 11.51
CA ASP A 295 -0.75 12.11 12.93
C ASP A 295 -1.82 13.20 13.12
N ARG A 296 -1.70 14.29 12.36
CA ARG A 296 -2.68 15.41 12.40
C ARG A 296 -4.07 15.01 11.91
N ALA A 297 -4.14 14.15 10.90
CA ALA A 297 -5.39 13.59 10.42
C ALA A 297 -6.03 12.72 11.51
N PHE A 298 -5.24 11.90 12.20
CA PHE A 298 -5.71 11.07 13.31
C PHE A 298 -6.18 11.91 14.52
N ASP A 299 -5.46 12.96 14.89
CA ASP A 299 -5.87 13.91 15.93
C ASP A 299 -7.22 14.56 15.61
N THR A 300 -7.42 14.93 14.34
CA THR A 300 -8.67 15.52 13.85
C THR A 300 -9.85 14.57 14.03
N VAL A 301 -9.74 13.33 13.57
CA VAL A 301 -10.84 12.35 13.72
C VAL A 301 -11.04 11.92 15.17
N SER A 302 -9.96 11.92 15.97
CA SER A 302 -10.01 11.66 17.41
C SER A 302 -10.75 12.74 18.18
N SER A 303 -10.81 13.97 17.66
CA SER A 303 -11.63 15.04 18.21
C SER A 303 -13.11 14.95 17.80
N GLY A 304 -13.53 13.89 17.10
CA GLY A 304 -14.88 13.71 16.59
C GLY A 304 -15.19 14.52 15.32
N ARG A 305 -14.18 15.12 14.68
CA ARG A 305 -14.34 15.92 13.46
C ARG A 305 -13.87 15.13 12.24
N LEU A 306 -14.66 15.13 11.16
CA LEU A 306 -14.20 14.59 9.88
C LEU A 306 -13.25 15.57 9.18
N LEU A 307 -12.28 15.04 8.43
CA LEU A 307 -11.43 15.87 7.58
C LEU A 307 -12.26 16.52 6.48
N THR A 308 -12.04 17.81 6.27
CA THR A 308 -12.58 18.53 5.11
C THR A 308 -11.94 18.03 3.82
N LEU A 309 -12.61 18.29 2.70
CA LEU A 309 -12.09 17.94 1.37
C LEU A 309 -10.73 18.61 1.10
N SER A 310 -10.54 19.86 1.51
CA SER A 310 -9.28 20.60 1.36
C SER A 310 -8.14 20.00 2.21
N GLU A 311 -8.43 19.60 3.46
CA GLU A 311 -7.45 18.89 4.30
C GLU A 311 -7.01 17.56 3.66
N ARG A 312 -7.97 16.78 3.14
CA ARG A 312 -7.67 15.52 2.42
C ARG A 312 -6.82 15.77 1.17
N ALA A 313 -7.16 16.77 0.37
CA ALA A 313 -6.38 17.17 -0.82
C ALA A 313 -4.95 17.58 -0.46
N GLY A 314 -4.78 18.35 0.62
CA GLY A 314 -3.46 18.76 1.13
C GLY A 314 -2.59 17.57 1.56
N ILE A 315 -3.17 16.61 2.29
CA ILE A 315 -2.47 15.38 2.70
C ILE A 315 -2.09 14.55 1.48
N ARG A 316 -3.01 14.31 0.55
CA ARG A 316 -2.73 13.55 -0.68
C ARG A 316 -1.62 14.19 -1.49
N ARG A 317 -1.66 15.52 -1.69
CA ARG A 317 -0.60 16.28 -2.37
C ARG A 317 0.76 16.01 -1.72
N ASN A 318 0.83 16.08 -0.39
CA ASN A 318 2.05 15.86 0.35
C ASN A 318 2.59 14.44 0.21
N GLN A 319 1.72 13.43 0.27
CA GLN A 319 2.08 12.02 0.06
C GLN A 319 2.70 11.81 -1.34
N VAL A 320 2.09 12.36 -2.40
CA VAL A 320 2.67 12.27 -3.74
C VAL A 320 4.01 13.01 -3.81
N SER A 321 4.10 14.23 -3.27
CA SER A 321 5.37 14.97 -3.24
C SER A 321 6.49 14.21 -2.51
N ALA A 322 6.16 13.55 -1.39
CA ALA A 322 7.11 12.76 -0.60
C ALA A 322 7.60 11.51 -1.35
N SER A 323 6.72 10.75 -2.01
CA SER A 323 7.15 9.58 -2.81
C SER A 323 8.10 9.96 -3.94
N HIS A 324 7.80 11.06 -4.67
CA HIS A 324 8.66 11.55 -5.76
C HIS A 324 10.00 12.08 -5.24
N ARG A 325 10.01 12.82 -4.13
CA ARG A 325 11.25 13.32 -3.51
C ARG A 325 12.16 12.17 -3.08
N ALA A 326 11.63 11.18 -2.38
CA ALA A 326 12.40 10.03 -1.93
C ALA A 326 12.94 9.20 -3.11
N ALA A 327 12.12 8.95 -4.14
CA ALA A 327 12.56 8.20 -5.31
C ALA A 327 13.63 8.94 -6.14
N ALA A 328 13.53 10.27 -6.26
CA ALA A 328 14.56 11.08 -6.91
C ALA A 328 15.89 11.02 -6.14
N ALA A 329 15.85 11.10 -4.81
CA ALA A 329 17.03 10.93 -3.96
C ALA A 329 17.67 9.54 -4.12
N ALA A 330 16.86 8.48 -4.19
CA ALA A 330 17.32 7.12 -4.44
C ALA A 330 17.97 6.96 -5.83
N ASP A 331 17.45 7.66 -6.83
CA ASP A 331 18.00 7.66 -8.18
C ASP A 331 19.38 8.34 -8.25
N GLU A 332 19.55 9.46 -7.53
CA GLU A 332 20.85 10.16 -7.44
C GLU A 332 21.95 9.31 -6.81
N VAL A 333 21.66 8.59 -5.71
CA VAL A 333 22.65 7.67 -5.11
C VAL A 333 22.95 6.47 -6.02
N PHE A 334 21.95 5.97 -6.75
CA PHE A 334 22.16 4.85 -7.67
C PHE A 334 23.05 5.25 -8.85
N LYS A 335 22.87 6.44 -9.42
CA LYS A 335 23.70 6.96 -10.54
C LYS A 335 25.20 6.99 -10.22
N VAL A 336 25.56 7.28 -8.97
CA VAL A 336 26.97 7.38 -8.54
C VAL A 336 27.56 6.08 -7.99
N SER A 337 26.77 5.01 -7.97
CA SER A 337 27.14 3.69 -7.43
C SER A 337 28.01 2.83 -8.38
N GLY A 338 28.20 3.28 -9.62
CA GLY A 338 29.08 2.65 -10.61
C GLY A 338 28.58 1.31 -11.16
N GLY A 339 29.16 0.88 -12.28
CA GLY A 339 28.63 -0.25 -13.07
C GLY A 339 28.57 -1.59 -12.35
N SER A 340 29.35 -1.80 -11.28
CA SER A 340 29.26 -3.03 -10.49
C SER A 340 27.87 -3.23 -9.89
N GLN A 341 27.15 -2.16 -9.54
CA GLN A 341 25.82 -2.28 -8.93
C GLN A 341 24.74 -2.78 -9.89
N LEU A 342 25.02 -2.84 -11.20
CA LEU A 342 24.10 -3.37 -12.21
C LEU A 342 24.00 -4.90 -12.20
N HIS A 343 24.92 -5.62 -11.55
CA HIS A 343 24.82 -7.08 -11.47
C HIS A 343 23.54 -7.50 -10.71
N ALA A 344 22.78 -8.43 -11.28
CA ALA A 344 21.48 -8.88 -10.75
C ALA A 344 21.54 -9.38 -9.30
N LYS A 345 22.70 -9.88 -8.86
CA LYS A 345 22.92 -10.34 -7.48
C LYS A 345 22.97 -9.21 -6.45
N ASN A 346 23.21 -7.97 -6.87
CA ASN A 346 23.34 -6.85 -5.94
C ASN A 346 21.97 -6.38 -5.45
N PRO A 347 21.81 -6.13 -4.14
CA PRO A 347 20.54 -5.70 -3.56
C PRO A 347 20.16 -4.28 -3.97
N MET A 348 21.15 -3.41 -4.26
CA MET A 348 20.90 -1.99 -4.57
C MET A 348 20.02 -1.82 -5.82
N GLN A 349 20.36 -2.48 -6.93
CA GLN A 349 19.58 -2.38 -8.16
C GLN A 349 18.17 -2.93 -8.01
N ARG A 350 17.96 -3.93 -7.13
CA ARG A 350 16.63 -4.47 -6.85
C ARG A 350 15.78 -3.43 -6.13
N MET A 351 16.29 -2.86 -5.03
CA MET A 351 15.59 -1.79 -4.30
C MET A 351 15.30 -0.58 -5.17
N TRP A 352 16.25 -0.18 -6.03
CA TRP A 352 16.06 0.92 -6.97
C TRP A 352 14.99 0.59 -8.02
N ARG A 353 15.03 -0.57 -8.68
CA ARG A 353 13.99 -0.99 -9.65
C ARG A 353 12.62 -1.07 -9.00
N ASP A 354 12.55 -1.60 -7.78
CA ASP A 354 11.32 -1.69 -7.00
C ASP A 354 10.78 -0.28 -6.72
N CYS A 355 11.64 0.66 -6.30
CA CYS A 355 11.27 2.06 -6.06
C CYS A 355 10.72 2.75 -7.33
N GLN A 356 11.40 2.58 -8.46
CA GLN A 356 10.92 3.12 -9.75
C GLN A 356 9.59 2.48 -10.18
N SER A 357 9.40 1.19 -9.93
CA SER A 357 8.14 0.49 -10.23
C SER A 357 7.01 0.98 -9.33
N ALA A 358 7.27 1.23 -8.06
CA ALA A 358 6.30 1.75 -7.10
C ALA A 358 5.71 3.11 -7.51
N LEU A 359 6.49 3.98 -8.16
CA LEU A 359 5.99 5.28 -8.66
C LEU A 359 4.89 5.15 -9.73
N HIS A 360 4.78 4.00 -10.39
CA HIS A 360 3.75 3.75 -11.41
C HIS A 360 2.39 3.38 -10.80
N HIS A 361 2.31 3.22 -9.47
CA HIS A 361 1.03 3.06 -8.81
C HIS A 361 0.21 4.36 -8.89
N VAL A 362 -1.08 4.26 -9.21
CA VAL A 362 -1.97 5.43 -9.41
C VAL A 362 -1.99 6.40 -8.22
N GLN A 363 -1.76 5.90 -7.00
CA GLN A 363 -1.70 6.74 -5.79
C GLN A 363 -0.43 7.62 -5.71
N ASN A 364 0.57 7.39 -6.55
CA ASN A 364 1.77 8.21 -6.70
C ASN A 364 1.67 9.16 -7.93
N TYR A 365 0.53 9.21 -8.64
CA TYR A 365 0.36 10.09 -9.80
C TYR A 365 0.10 11.54 -9.37
N ALA A 366 0.98 12.46 -9.82
CA ALA A 366 0.96 13.85 -9.40
C ALA A 366 -0.03 14.74 -10.17
N GLY A 367 -0.14 14.57 -11.49
CA GLY A 367 -0.78 15.54 -12.38
C GLY A 367 -2.21 15.95 -11.97
N PRO A 368 -3.20 15.02 -12.00
CA PRO A 368 -4.58 15.33 -11.64
C PRO A 368 -4.73 15.86 -10.21
N LEU A 369 -3.95 15.32 -9.27
CA LEU A 369 -4.01 15.71 -7.87
C LEU A 369 -3.47 17.13 -7.63
N TYR A 370 -2.35 17.49 -8.25
CA TYR A 370 -1.79 18.84 -8.14
C TYR A 370 -2.67 19.87 -8.82
N GLN A 371 -3.31 19.51 -9.94
CA GLN A 371 -4.34 20.35 -10.56
C GLN A 371 -5.51 20.58 -9.60
N ALA A 372 -6.07 19.50 -9.02
CA ALA A 372 -7.19 19.61 -8.09
C ALA A 372 -6.85 20.47 -6.88
N TYR A 373 -5.70 20.22 -6.25
CA TYR A 373 -5.21 21.05 -5.14
C TYR A 373 -5.04 22.52 -5.55
N GLY A 374 -4.47 22.79 -6.73
CA GLY A 374 -4.32 24.16 -7.24
C GLY A 374 -5.66 24.88 -7.44
N MET A 375 -6.70 24.17 -7.90
CA MET A 375 -8.05 24.72 -8.03
C MET A 375 -8.66 25.04 -6.67
N ASP A 376 -8.59 24.10 -5.71
CA ASP A 376 -9.06 24.28 -4.33
C ASP A 376 -8.38 25.48 -3.64
N PHE A 377 -7.07 25.63 -3.85
CA PHE A 377 -6.27 26.72 -3.25
C PHE A 377 -6.78 28.12 -3.63
N PHE A 378 -7.35 28.28 -4.83
CA PHE A 378 -7.95 29.53 -5.30
C PHE A 378 -9.47 29.58 -5.09
N GLY A 379 -10.05 28.65 -4.32
CA GLY A 379 -11.48 28.58 -4.02
C GLY A 379 -12.35 28.02 -5.16
N GLY A 380 -11.74 27.35 -6.13
CA GLY A 380 -12.44 26.65 -7.21
C GLY A 380 -12.88 25.24 -6.81
N GLU A 381 -13.81 24.65 -7.57
CA GLU A 381 -14.26 23.28 -7.36
C GLU A 381 -13.25 22.26 -7.88
N MET A 382 -12.94 21.25 -7.06
CA MET A 382 -12.07 20.15 -7.50
C MET A 382 -12.77 19.24 -8.51
N PRO A 383 -12.04 18.69 -9.50
CA PRO A 383 -12.62 17.73 -10.43
C PRO A 383 -13.14 16.48 -9.70
N ALA A 384 -14.39 16.10 -9.93
CA ALA A 384 -15.02 14.94 -9.28
C ALA A 384 -14.30 13.60 -9.53
N ALA A 385 -13.49 13.52 -10.58
CA ALA A 385 -12.66 12.36 -10.90
C ALA A 385 -11.47 12.18 -9.95
N VAL A 386 -11.05 13.24 -9.23
CA VAL A 386 -9.94 13.17 -8.28
C VAL A 386 -10.52 12.87 -6.90
N LYS A 387 -10.42 11.60 -6.49
CA LYS A 387 -10.87 11.13 -5.18
C LYS A 387 -9.74 11.35 -4.16
N VAL A 388 -9.90 12.31 -3.26
CA VAL A 388 -8.95 12.68 -2.19
C VAL A 388 -9.44 12.30 -0.80
#